data_AF-A0A543PJK5-F1
#
_entry.id   AF-A0A543PJK5-F1
#
_cell.length_a   1.000
_cell.length_b   1.000
_cell.length_c   1.000
_cell.angle_alpha   90.00
_cell.angle_beta   90.00
_cell.angle_gamma   90.00
#
_symmetry.space_group_name_H-M   'P 1'
#
loop_
_entity.id
_entity.type
_entity.pdbx_description
1 polymer ?
#
loop_
_entity_poly.entity_id
_entity_poly.type
_entity_poly.pdbx_seq_one_letter_code
_entity_poly.pdbx_strand_id
1 'polypeptide(L)'
;MSTPYSGATPAGAPQGYAEPGVADPTPQNYAADYSGGMGTPTTDSGHPDVQGVSVGQLIGEVSKDLSTLMRQELELAKVEMKAEAKKAGTGAGLFGVAGFAGYMVALFLSLALMWALASAIPTGWAGLIVAVLWAIVGAVAGLMGKKKFQQVNPKPERTVDTLQQVPGALKPN
;
A
#
# COMPACT_ATOMS: atom_id res chain seq x y z
N MET A 1 -30.52 -21.65 49.65
CA MET A 1 -31.73 -22.49 49.64
C MET A 1 -32.20 -22.60 48.20
N SER A 2 -32.20 -23.83 47.68
CA SER A 2 -33.10 -24.41 46.66
C SER A 2 -33.53 -23.59 45.43
N THR A 3 -33.07 -24.04 44.25
CA THR A 3 -33.82 -23.96 42.98
C THR A 3 -35.22 -24.60 43.13
N PRO A 4 -36.16 -24.26 42.22
CA PRO A 4 -36.66 -25.37 41.41
C PRO A 4 -36.79 -25.06 39.91
N TYR A 5 -36.28 -26.02 39.16
CA TYR A 5 -36.65 -26.44 37.82
C TYR A 5 -38.15 -26.73 37.75
N SER A 6 -38.84 -26.28 36.69
CA SER A 6 -40.21 -26.68 36.38
C SER A 6 -40.39 -26.82 34.87
N GLY A 7 -40.79 -28.02 34.44
CA GLY A 7 -41.39 -28.25 33.12
C GLY A 7 -40.70 -29.26 32.19
N ALA A 8 -40.61 -30.54 32.58
CA ALA A 8 -40.74 -31.67 31.65
C ALA A 8 -42.27 -31.89 31.40
N THR A 9 -42.84 -32.35 30.29
CA THR A 9 -42.64 -33.48 29.34
C THR A 9 -43.86 -33.44 28.35
N PRO A 10 -44.14 -34.38 27.40
CA PRO A 10 -43.33 -35.42 26.75
C PRO A 10 -43.53 -35.57 25.21
N ALA A 11 -42.60 -36.35 24.62
CA ALA A 11 -42.78 -37.38 23.58
C ALA A 11 -43.52 -37.06 22.27
N GLY A 12 -42.72 -36.79 21.22
CA GLY A 12 -43.05 -37.10 19.83
C GLY A 12 -41.96 -38.01 19.25
N ALA A 13 -42.39 -39.17 18.76
CA ALA A 13 -41.72 -40.27 18.03
C ALA A 13 -40.24 -40.16 17.60
N PRO A 14 -39.50 -41.29 17.59
CA PRO A 14 -38.18 -41.36 16.96
C PRO A 14 -38.36 -41.16 15.46
N GLN A 15 -38.07 -39.96 14.96
CA GLN A 15 -37.81 -39.78 13.53
C GLN A 15 -36.56 -40.58 13.23
N GLY A 16 -36.74 -41.64 12.42
CA GLY A 16 -35.65 -42.38 11.84
C GLY A 16 -34.72 -41.40 11.15
N TYR A 17 -33.53 -41.23 11.71
CA TYR A 17 -32.43 -40.59 11.01
C TYR A 17 -32.16 -41.49 9.80
N ALA A 18 -32.62 -41.06 8.63
CA ALA A 18 -32.06 -41.56 7.39
C ALA A 18 -30.58 -41.19 7.46
N GLU A 19 -29.71 -42.20 7.62
CA GLU A 19 -28.28 -42.03 7.47
C GLU A 19 -28.06 -41.24 6.18
N PRO A 20 -27.42 -40.06 6.23
CA PRO A 20 -26.88 -39.45 5.03
C PRO A 20 -25.92 -40.50 4.51
N GLY A 21 -26.25 -41.11 3.36
CA GLY A 21 -25.49 -42.21 2.80
C GLY A 21 -24.01 -41.88 2.93
N VAL A 22 -23.32 -42.67 3.74
CA VAL A 22 -21.88 -42.68 3.79
C VAL A 22 -21.48 -43.18 2.41
N ALA A 23 -21.39 -42.24 1.46
CA ALA A 23 -20.64 -42.44 0.26
C ALA A 23 -19.23 -42.75 0.78
N ASP A 24 -18.88 -44.02 0.63
CA ASP A 24 -17.55 -44.55 0.86
C ASP A 24 -16.55 -43.47 0.45
N PRO A 25 -15.71 -42.93 1.36
CA PRO A 25 -14.73 -41.96 0.96
C PRO A 25 -13.78 -42.72 0.04
N THR A 26 -14.04 -42.65 -1.26
CA THR A 26 -13.08 -42.97 -2.29
C THR A 26 -11.78 -42.33 -1.82
N PRO A 27 -10.65 -43.06 -1.73
CA PRO A 27 -9.39 -42.46 -1.35
C PRO A 27 -9.09 -41.39 -2.39
N GLN A 28 -9.51 -40.16 -2.11
CA GLN A 28 -9.20 -39.00 -2.90
C GLN A 28 -7.69 -38.89 -2.77
N ASN A 29 -7.03 -39.21 -3.87
CA ASN A 29 -5.60 -39.15 -3.99
C ASN A 29 -5.24 -37.66 -3.91
N TYR A 30 -5.06 -37.14 -2.68
CA TYR A 30 -4.71 -35.74 -2.40
C TYR A 30 -3.36 -35.35 -3.03
N ALA A 31 -2.63 -36.30 -3.61
CA ALA A 31 -1.45 -36.08 -4.42
C ALA A 31 -1.73 -35.65 -5.88
N ALA A 32 -2.97 -35.71 -6.36
CA ALA A 32 -3.29 -35.41 -7.77
C ALA A 32 -3.51 -33.90 -8.06
N ASP A 33 -3.90 -33.12 -7.05
CA ASP A 33 -4.39 -31.73 -7.26
C ASP A 33 -3.32 -30.63 -7.13
N TYR A 34 -2.07 -30.99 -6.86
CA TYR A 34 -0.92 -30.05 -6.90
C TYR A 34 0.02 -30.31 -8.09
N SER A 35 -0.49 -30.91 -9.16
CA SER A 35 0.25 -31.09 -10.41
C SER A 35 0.21 -29.81 -11.26
N GLY A 36 0.89 -28.76 -10.79
CA GLY A 36 1.44 -27.77 -11.70
C GLY A 36 2.27 -28.52 -12.73
N GLY A 37 1.81 -28.50 -13.98
CA GLY A 37 2.18 -29.47 -15.00
C GLY A 37 3.69 -29.65 -15.17
N MET A 38 4.18 -30.80 -14.71
CA MET A 38 5.10 -31.70 -15.41
C MET A 38 5.28 -32.93 -14.52
N GLY A 39 4.66 -34.05 -14.92
CA GLY A 39 5.19 -35.35 -14.50
C GLY A 39 6.58 -35.47 -15.10
N THR A 40 7.61 -35.50 -14.26
CA THR A 40 8.91 -35.98 -14.71
C THR A 40 8.69 -37.40 -15.23
N PRO A 41 9.04 -37.71 -16.50
CA PRO A 41 8.93 -39.07 -16.98
C PRO A 41 9.81 -39.92 -16.08
N THR A 42 9.23 -40.84 -15.32
CA THR A 42 9.96 -41.79 -14.49
C THR A 42 10.15 -43.06 -15.28
N THR A 43 11.36 -43.61 -15.28
CA THR A 43 11.62 -44.96 -15.80
C THR A 43 10.82 -46.01 -15.00
N ASP A 44 10.66 -47.23 -15.51
CA ASP A 44 10.03 -48.36 -14.78
C ASP A 44 10.67 -48.64 -13.40
N SER A 45 11.88 -48.13 -13.17
CA SER A 45 12.63 -48.19 -11.91
C SER A 45 12.44 -46.97 -10.99
N GLY A 46 11.51 -46.04 -11.30
CA GLY A 46 11.18 -44.87 -10.48
C GLY A 46 12.22 -43.74 -10.50
N HIS A 47 13.17 -43.76 -11.43
CA HIS A 47 14.19 -42.71 -11.56
C HIS A 47 13.78 -41.70 -12.65
N PRO A 48 14.13 -40.41 -12.51
CA PRO A 48 13.84 -39.42 -13.54
C PRO A 48 14.55 -39.80 -14.85
N ASP A 49 13.78 -40.00 -15.92
CA ASP A 49 14.27 -40.30 -17.26
C ASP A 49 14.88 -39.05 -17.90
N VAL A 50 16.16 -38.85 -17.60
CA VAL A 50 16.96 -37.73 -18.10
C VAL A 50 17.57 -37.99 -19.48
N GLN A 51 17.32 -39.16 -20.10
CA GLN A 51 17.98 -39.53 -21.36
C GLN A 51 17.43 -38.78 -22.60
N GLY A 52 16.29 -38.08 -22.47
CA GLY A 52 15.67 -37.31 -23.56
C GLY A 52 15.51 -35.81 -23.32
N VAL A 53 15.85 -35.29 -22.13
CA VAL A 53 15.65 -33.86 -21.81
C VAL A 53 16.81 -33.06 -22.40
N SER A 54 16.54 -32.32 -23.47
CA SER A 54 17.56 -31.49 -24.08
C SER A 54 17.93 -30.33 -23.14
N VAL A 55 19.20 -29.90 -23.17
CA VAL A 55 19.68 -28.73 -22.42
C VAL A 55 18.84 -27.48 -22.74
N GLY A 56 18.32 -27.37 -23.97
CA GLY A 56 17.43 -26.28 -24.37
C GLY A 56 16.08 -26.29 -23.65
N GLN A 57 15.58 -27.47 -23.26
CA GLN A 57 14.33 -27.62 -22.53
C GLN A 57 14.49 -27.23 -21.05
N LEU A 58 15.59 -27.64 -20.41
CA LEU A 58 15.95 -27.22 -19.05
C LEU A 58 16.15 -25.69 -18.95
N ILE A 59 16.83 -25.08 -19.93
CA ILE A 59 16.98 -23.61 -19.97
C ILE A 59 15.62 -22.91 -20.19
N GLY A 60 14.74 -23.50 -21.00
CA GLY A 60 13.38 -23.00 -21.21
C GLY A 60 12.54 -23.01 -19.93
N GLU A 61 12.63 -24.08 -19.13
CA GLU A 61 11.96 -24.22 -17.85
C GLU A 61 12.48 -23.23 -16.80
N VAL A 62 13.81 -23.11 -16.64
CA VAL A 62 14.41 -22.12 -15.72
C VAL A 62 14.05 -20.69 -16.12
N SER A 63 14.03 -20.38 -17.42
CA SER A 63 13.64 -19.06 -17.92
C SER A 63 12.17 -18.75 -17.61
N LYS A 64 11.30 -19.76 -17.71
CA LYS A 64 9.87 -19.66 -17.40
C LYS A 64 9.63 -19.48 -15.90
N ASP A 65 10.38 -20.18 -15.06
CA ASP A 65 10.28 -20.06 -13.60
C ASP A 65 10.78 -18.68 -13.14
N LEU A 66 11.90 -18.20 -13.71
CA LEU A 66 12.41 -16.86 -13.40
C LEU A 66 11.45 -15.77 -13.88
N SER A 67 10.83 -15.94 -15.06
CA SER A 67 9.79 -15.03 -15.54
C SER A 67 8.58 -15.01 -14.61
N THR A 68 8.21 -16.17 -14.05
CA THR A 68 7.12 -16.30 -13.09
C THR A 68 7.43 -15.60 -11.78
N LEU A 69 8.64 -15.79 -11.23
CA LEU A 69 9.11 -15.10 -10.02
C LEU A 69 9.16 -13.58 -10.21
N MET A 70 9.72 -13.10 -11.32
CA MET A 70 9.76 -11.67 -11.63
C MET A 70 8.37 -11.06 -11.68
N ARG A 71 7.40 -11.78 -12.25
CA ARG A 71 6.02 -11.32 -12.35
C ARG A 71 5.34 -11.27 -10.97
N GLN A 72 5.61 -12.25 -10.11
CA GLN A 72 5.12 -12.28 -8.73
C GLN A 72 5.70 -11.14 -7.88
N GLU A 73 7.01 -10.90 -7.97
CA GLU A 73 7.67 -9.77 -7.29
C GLU A 73 7.11 -8.43 -7.74
N LEU A 74 6.85 -8.27 -9.05
CA LEU A 74 6.19 -7.06 -9.57
C LEU A 74 4.75 -6.92 -9.09
N GLU A 75 3.99 -8.01 -9.01
CA GLU A 75 2.63 -8.00 -8.49
C GLU A 75 2.60 -7.62 -7.00
N LEU A 76 3.52 -8.17 -6.20
CA LEU A 76 3.67 -7.82 -4.80
C LEU A 76 4.08 -6.35 -4.63
N ALA A 77 5.12 -5.91 -5.33
CA ALA A 77 5.58 -4.53 -5.32
C ALA A 77 4.46 -3.56 -5.75
N LYS A 78 3.62 -3.95 -6.72
CA LYS A 78 2.47 -3.15 -7.14
C LYS A 78 1.42 -3.04 -6.03
N VAL A 79 1.15 -4.12 -5.29
CA VAL A 79 0.22 -4.12 -4.15
C VAL A 79 0.76 -3.23 -3.03
N GLU A 80 2.02 -3.39 -2.67
CA GLU A 80 2.69 -2.61 -1.62
C GLU A 80 2.74 -1.13 -2.00
N MET A 81 3.18 -0.80 -3.21
CA MET A 81 3.20 0.57 -3.74
C MET A 81 1.79 1.19 -3.74
N LYS A 82 0.74 0.43 -4.05
CA LYS A 82 -0.64 0.93 -3.97
C LYS A 82 -1.07 1.22 -2.54
N ALA A 83 -0.69 0.37 -1.58
CA ALA A 83 -0.97 0.59 -0.17
C ALA A 83 -0.23 1.83 0.37
N GLU A 84 1.04 1.97 0.02
CA GLU A 84 1.85 3.16 0.36
C GLU A 84 1.29 4.43 -0.29
N ALA A 85 0.96 4.38 -1.58
CA ALA A 85 0.37 5.50 -2.31
C ALA A 85 -0.98 5.92 -1.70
N LYS A 86 -1.81 4.95 -1.27
CA LYS A 86 -3.07 5.26 -0.57
C LYS A 86 -2.83 5.92 0.78
N LYS A 87 -1.84 5.44 1.55
CA LYS A 87 -1.46 6.03 2.85
C LYS A 87 -0.94 7.45 2.67
N ALA A 88 -0.01 7.65 1.73
CA ALA A 88 0.53 8.96 1.37
C ALA A 88 -0.57 9.90 0.86
N GLY A 89 -1.45 9.41 -0.01
CA GLY A 89 -2.58 10.17 -0.56
C GLY A 89 -3.59 10.58 0.51
N THR A 90 -3.91 9.69 1.46
CA THR A 90 -4.79 10.02 2.59
C THR A 90 -4.14 11.06 3.49
N GLY A 91 -2.84 10.89 3.80
CA GLY A 91 -2.07 11.87 4.58
C GLY A 91 -2.05 13.24 3.91
N ALA A 92 -1.73 13.30 2.62
CA ALA A 92 -1.74 14.54 1.84
C ALA A 92 -3.13 15.19 1.80
N GLY A 93 -4.19 14.39 1.64
CA GLY A 93 -5.57 14.87 1.69
C GLY A 93 -5.94 15.49 3.04
N LEU A 94 -5.61 14.83 4.14
CA LEU A 94 -5.84 15.35 5.50
C LEU A 94 -5.04 16.64 5.77
N PHE A 95 -3.78 16.71 5.33
CA PHE A 95 -2.99 17.94 5.42
C PHE A 95 -3.58 19.07 4.57
N GLY A 96 -4.18 18.75 3.41
CA GLY A 96 -4.92 19.72 2.61
C GLY A 96 -6.12 20.31 3.36
N VAL A 97 -6.93 19.45 3.98
CA VAL A 97 -8.08 19.88 4.80
C VAL A 97 -7.61 20.70 6.00
N ALA A 98 -6.58 20.25 6.72
CA ALA A 98 -6.02 20.97 7.86
C ALA A 98 -5.47 22.33 7.47
N GLY A 99 -4.77 22.42 6.33
CA GLY A 99 -4.26 23.68 5.77
C GLY A 99 -5.38 24.65 5.43
N PHE A 100 -6.44 24.18 4.76
CA PHE A 100 -7.61 25.00 4.45
C PHE A 100 -8.36 25.47 5.70
N ALA A 101 -8.60 24.57 6.66
CA ALA A 101 -9.23 24.90 7.93
C ALA A 101 -8.41 25.94 8.72
N GLY A 102 -7.08 25.76 8.77
CA GLY A 102 -6.17 26.73 9.38
C GLY A 102 -6.22 28.10 8.70
N TYR A 103 -6.28 28.14 7.36
CA TYR A 103 -6.45 29.37 6.60
C TYR A 103 -7.78 30.08 6.93
N MET A 104 -8.89 29.33 6.99
CA MET A 104 -10.20 29.88 7.38
C MET A 104 -10.18 30.46 8.79
N VAL A 105 -9.59 29.76 9.76
CA VAL A 105 -9.43 30.27 11.13
C VAL A 105 -8.64 31.59 11.13
N ALA A 106 -7.53 31.63 10.40
CA ALA A 106 -6.71 32.83 10.34
C ALA A 106 -7.45 34.01 9.68
N LEU A 107 -8.27 33.76 8.65
CA LEU A 107 -9.14 34.76 8.03
C LEU A 107 -10.15 35.32 9.03
N PHE A 108 -10.88 34.46 9.75
CA PHE A 108 -11.86 34.90 10.73
C PHE A 108 -11.23 35.64 11.91
N LEU A 109 -10.06 35.19 12.39
CA LEU A 109 -9.30 35.92 13.40
C LEU A 109 -8.85 37.30 12.91
N SER A 110 -8.49 37.42 11.63
CA SER A 110 -8.10 38.71 11.04
C SER A 110 -9.28 39.68 10.99
N LEU A 111 -10.46 39.21 10.61
CA LEU A 111 -11.69 40.00 10.64
C LEU A 111 -12.04 40.38 12.08
N ALA A 112 -12.04 39.42 13.00
CA ALA A 112 -12.33 39.68 14.41
C ALA A 112 -11.37 40.70 15.01
N LEU A 113 -10.07 40.59 14.71
CA LEU A 113 -9.06 41.54 15.14
C LEU A 113 -9.31 42.93 14.53
N MET A 114 -9.59 43.01 13.23
CA MET A 114 -9.90 44.29 12.58
C MET A 114 -11.12 44.96 13.21
N TRP A 115 -12.19 44.21 13.46
CA TRP A 115 -13.39 44.70 14.14
C TRP A 115 -13.11 45.14 15.57
N ALA A 116 -12.31 44.36 16.32
CA ALA A 116 -11.89 44.72 17.66
C ALA A 116 -11.09 46.03 17.68
N LEU A 117 -10.11 46.20 16.78
CA LEU A 117 -9.39 47.48 16.65
C LEU A 117 -10.30 48.61 16.19
N ALA A 118 -11.23 48.35 15.26
CA ALA A 118 -12.16 49.37 14.76
C ALA A 118 -13.08 49.93 15.86
N SER A 119 -13.22 49.25 17.00
CA SER A 119 -13.92 49.79 18.18
C SER A 119 -13.15 50.92 18.89
N ALA A 120 -11.82 50.99 18.70
CA ALA A 120 -10.94 51.96 19.35
C ALA A 120 -10.32 52.99 18.38
N ILE A 121 -10.17 52.65 17.10
CA ILE A 121 -9.55 53.49 16.07
C ILE A 121 -10.34 53.47 14.75
N PRO A 122 -10.15 54.44 13.83
CA PRO A 122 -10.83 54.42 12.54
C PRO A 122 -10.55 53.13 11.76
N THR A 123 -11.56 52.58 11.09
CA THR A 123 -11.51 51.27 10.42
C THR A 123 -10.38 51.15 9.41
N GLY A 124 -10.02 52.23 8.71
CA GLY A 124 -8.89 52.24 7.78
C GLY A 124 -7.54 51.93 8.46
N TRP A 125 -7.30 52.48 9.65
CA TRP A 125 -6.08 52.22 10.43
C TRP A 125 -6.08 50.82 11.03
N ALA A 126 -7.24 50.33 11.48
CA ALA A 126 -7.39 48.93 11.93
C ALA A 126 -7.02 47.94 10.81
N GLY A 127 -7.55 48.16 9.60
CA GLY A 127 -7.23 47.36 8.42
C GLY A 127 -5.74 47.41 8.06
N LEU A 128 -5.11 48.59 8.14
CA LEU A 128 -3.67 48.74 7.90
C LEU A 128 -2.82 47.95 8.89
N ILE A 129 -3.16 47.97 10.18
CA ILE A 129 -2.44 47.21 11.21
C ILE A 129 -2.52 45.71 10.94
N VAL A 130 -3.71 45.20 10.61
CA VAL A 130 -3.89 43.77 10.27
C VAL A 130 -3.12 43.42 8.99
N ALA A 131 -3.09 44.31 8.00
CA ALA A 131 -2.31 44.12 6.78
C ALA A 131 -0.79 44.05 7.05
N VAL A 132 -0.26 44.93 7.89
CA VAL A 132 1.16 44.90 8.29
C VAL A 132 1.49 43.61 9.04
N LEU A 133 0.59 43.15 9.93
CA LEU A 133 0.75 41.87 10.63
C LEU A 133 0.91 40.71 9.64
N TRP A 134 0.04 40.62 8.64
CA TRP A 134 0.15 39.59 7.59
C TRP A 134 1.36 39.75 6.69
N ALA A 135 1.79 40.99 6.41
CA ALA A 135 3.02 41.24 5.67
C ALA A 135 4.24 40.68 6.41
N ILE A 136 4.30 40.83 7.74
CA ILE A 136 5.37 40.26 8.58
C ILE A 136 5.31 38.73 8.56
N VAL A 137 4.13 38.13 8.77
CA VAL A 137 3.96 36.67 8.73
C VAL A 137 4.39 36.12 7.36
N GLY A 138 3.95 36.76 6.27
CA GLY A 138 4.31 36.40 4.91
C GLY A 138 5.80 36.53 4.62
N ALA A 139 6.44 37.61 5.09
CA ALA A 139 7.88 37.80 4.95
C ALA A 139 8.68 36.70 5.68
N VAL A 140 8.32 36.38 6.93
CA VAL A 140 8.98 35.31 7.70
C VAL A 140 8.79 33.95 7.03
N ALA A 141 7.55 33.61 6.65
CA ALA A 141 7.26 32.35 5.97
C ALA A 141 8.00 32.24 4.62
N GLY A 142 8.04 33.32 3.84
CA GLY A 142 8.75 33.39 2.57
C GLY A 142 10.26 33.19 2.71
N LEU A 143 10.87 33.83 3.72
CA LEU A 143 12.29 33.66 4.02
C LEU A 143 12.62 32.23 4.49
N MET A 144 11.79 31.65 5.35
CA MET A 144 11.94 30.26 5.80
C MET A 144 11.78 29.28 4.64
N GLY A 145 10.75 29.47 3.79
CA GLY A 145 10.49 28.67 2.61
C GLY A 145 11.66 28.73 1.62
N LYS A 146 12.18 29.93 1.35
CA LYS A 146 13.37 30.13 0.52
C LYS A 146 14.58 29.37 1.06
N LYS A 147 14.85 29.44 2.37
CA LYS A 147 15.96 28.71 3.01
C LYS A 147 15.79 27.20 2.89
N LYS A 148 14.57 26.68 3.09
CA LYS A 148 14.29 25.25 2.95
C LYS A 148 14.44 24.77 1.51
N PHE A 149 13.96 25.55 0.54
CA PHE A 149 14.12 25.22 -0.88
C PHE A 149 15.60 25.21 -1.31
N GLN A 150 16.39 26.17 -0.82
CA GLN A 150 17.83 26.22 -1.09
C GLN A 150 18.64 25.06 -0.47
N GLN A 151 18.09 24.38 0.54
CA GLN A 151 18.71 23.20 1.17
C GLN A 151 18.37 21.90 0.46
N VAL A 152 17.37 21.89 -0.44
CA VAL A 152 17.06 20.71 -1.24
C VAL A 152 18.06 20.66 -2.38
N ASN A 153 19.04 19.76 -2.31
CA ASN A 153 19.90 19.43 -3.45
C ASN A 153 19.12 18.50 -4.39
N PRO A 154 18.73 18.96 -5.61
CA PRO A 154 17.98 18.15 -6.55
C PRO A 154 18.84 17.10 -7.27
N LYS A 155 20.17 17.13 -7.10
CA LYS A 155 21.06 16.08 -7.61
C LYS A 155 21.08 14.91 -6.61
N PRO A 156 20.66 13.70 -7.02
CA PRO A 156 21.02 12.50 -6.29
C PRO A 156 22.52 12.29 -6.52
N GLU A 157 23.37 12.93 -5.72
CA GLU A 157 24.84 12.91 -5.87
C GLU A 157 25.37 11.47 -6.01
N ARG A 158 24.72 10.51 -5.35
CA ARG A 158 25.05 9.09 -5.44
C ARG A 158 24.69 8.42 -6.77
N THR A 159 23.65 8.88 -7.48
CA THR A 159 23.21 8.28 -8.75
C THR A 159 23.97 8.85 -9.94
N VAL A 160 24.35 10.14 -9.88
CA VAL A 160 25.11 10.76 -10.98
C VAL A 160 26.56 10.28 -11.00
N ASP A 161 27.18 10.06 -9.83
CA ASP A 161 28.56 9.55 -9.75
C ASP A 161 28.67 8.10 -10.27
N THR A 162 27.69 7.24 -10.00
CA THR A 162 27.68 5.86 -10.52
C THR A 162 27.44 5.82 -12.03
N LEU A 163 26.63 6.72 -12.57
CA LEU A 163 26.39 6.80 -14.02
C LEU A 163 27.57 7.46 -14.78
N GLN A 164 28.31 8.36 -14.15
CA GLN A 164 29.52 8.96 -14.73
C GLN A 164 30.75 8.04 -14.67
N GLN A 165 30.73 6.99 -13.84
CA GLN A 165 31.80 5.98 -13.74
C GLN A 165 31.66 4.83 -14.75
N VAL A 166 30.58 4.77 -15.55
CA VAL A 166 30.45 3.80 -16.66
C VAL A 166 30.53 4.45 -18.06
N PRO A 167 31.59 5.21 -18.41
CA PRO A 167 31.86 5.55 -19.79
C PRO A 167 32.63 4.40 -20.46
N GLY A 168 31.93 3.38 -20.97
CA GLY A 168 32.63 2.33 -21.72
C GLY A 168 31.82 1.14 -22.23
N ALA A 169 30.67 0.81 -21.64
CA ALA A 169 29.97 -0.45 -21.96
C ALA A 169 28.96 -0.35 -23.13
N LEU A 170 28.73 0.84 -23.71
CA LEU A 170 27.80 1.04 -24.82
C LEU A 170 28.53 1.49 -26.09
N LYS A 171 29.57 0.76 -26.51
CA LYS A 171 30.01 0.76 -27.91
C LYS A 171 29.52 -0.54 -28.55
N PRO A 172 28.48 -0.49 -29.40
CA PRO A 172 28.14 -1.63 -30.25
C PRO A 172 29.30 -1.84 -31.24
N ASN A 173 29.81 -3.07 -31.30
CA ASN A 173 30.60 -3.55 -32.46
C ASN A 173 29.63 -4.14 -33.47
#